data_AF-A0A9X8YQC3-F1
#
_entry.id   AF-A0A9X8YQC3-F1
#
_cell.length_a   1.000
_cell.length_b   1.000
_cell.length_c   1.000
_cell.angle_alpha   90.00
_cell.angle_beta   90.00
_cell.angle_gamma   90.00
#
_symmetry.space_group_name_H-M   'P 1'
#
loop_
_entity.id
_entity.type
_entity.pdbx_description
1 polymer ?
#
loop_
_entity_poly.entity_id
_entity_poly.type
_entity_poly.pdbx_seq_one_letter_code
_entity_poly.pdbx_strand_id
1 'polypeptide(L)'
;MTNIIRQFLRQEAAGGIILIAAAIVALIMANTPAQGIYQAFLNLPVMVKIASLEIAKPLLLWINDGLMAIFFLVVGLEVKR
;
A
#
# COMPACT_ATOMS: atom_id res chain seq x y z
N MET A 1 -22.10 -16.69 1.06
CA MET A 1 -20.64 -16.56 0.81
C MET A 1 -20.01 -15.37 1.54
N THR A 2 -20.70 -14.24 1.72
CA THR A 2 -20.18 -13.05 2.43
C THR A 2 -19.90 -13.24 3.93
N ASN A 3 -20.61 -14.15 4.61
CA ASN A 3 -20.43 -14.40 6.04
C ASN A 3 -19.07 -14.99 6.41
N ILE A 4 -18.51 -15.85 5.56
CA ILE A 4 -17.22 -16.51 5.83
C ILE A 4 -16.07 -15.49 5.76
N ILE A 5 -16.11 -14.58 4.77
CA ILE A 5 -15.10 -13.52 4.64
C ILE A 5 -15.18 -12.55 5.83
N ARG A 6 -16.38 -12.16 6.26
CA ARG A 6 -16.55 -11.32 7.46
C ARG A 6 -16.07 -11.99 8.75
N GLN A 7 -16.31 -13.29 8.88
CA GLN A 7 -15.87 -14.06 10.05
C GLN A 7 -14.36 -14.27 10.06
N PHE A 8 -13.74 -14.44 8.90
CA PHE A 8 -12.29 -14.51 8.74
C PHE A 8 -11.64 -13.15 9.08
N LEU A 9 -12.14 -12.04 8.51
CA LEU A 9 -11.63 -10.69 8.79
C LEU A 9 -11.79 -10.23 10.25
N ARG A 10 -12.65 -10.90 11.03
CA ARG A 10 -12.80 -10.65 12.48
C ARG A 10 -11.73 -11.30 13.34
N GLN A 11 -10.93 -12.21 12.79
CA GLN A 11 -9.81 -12.82 13.52
C GLN A 11 -8.60 -11.89 13.45
N GLU A 12 -7.95 -11.66 14.60
CA GLU A 12 -6.73 -10.84 14.68
C GLU A 12 -5.62 -11.38 13.75
N ALA A 13 -5.56 -12.69 13.54
CA ALA A 13 -4.62 -13.34 12.63
C ALA A 13 -4.85 -13.04 11.14
N ALA A 14 -6.06 -12.63 10.73
CA ALA A 14 -6.38 -12.39 9.33
C ALA A 14 -5.58 -11.23 8.72
N GLY A 15 -5.28 -10.20 9.52
CA GLY A 15 -4.43 -9.09 9.09
C GLY A 15 -3.02 -9.55 8.71
N GLY A 16 -2.41 -10.40 9.54
CA GLY A 16 -1.09 -10.97 9.28
C GLY A 16 -1.06 -11.87 8.04
N ILE A 17 -2.08 -12.71 7.85
CA ILE A 17 -2.18 -13.58 6.67
C ILE A 17 -2.29 -12.77 5.39
N ILE A 18 -3.12 -11.72 5.38
CA ILE A 18 -3.27 -10.83 4.22
C ILE A 18 -1.95 -10.12 3.91
N LEU A 19 -1.23 -9.66 4.93
CA LEU A 19 0.07 -9.00 4.76
C LEU A 19 1.09 -9.93 4.10
N ILE A 20 1.20 -11.18 4.59
CA ILE A 20 2.12 -12.17 4.01
C ILE A 20 1.71 -12.51 2.57
N ALA A 21 0.42 -12.69 2.30
CA ALA A 21 -0.06 -12.95 0.94
C ALA A 21 0.30 -11.80 -0.02
N ALA A 22 0.12 -10.55 0.41
CA ALA A 22 0.51 -9.38 -0.39
C ALA A 22 2.03 -9.34 -0.65
N ALA A 23 2.86 -9.66 0.36
CA ALA A 23 4.31 -9.72 0.20
C ALA A 23 4.75 -10.81 -0.78
N ILE A 24 4.13 -12.00 -0.73
CA ILE A 24 4.39 -13.09 -1.70
C ILE A 24 4.03 -12.64 -3.12
N VAL A 25 2.87 -12.02 -3.30
CA VAL A 25 2.46 -11.48 -4.61
C VAL A 25 3.47 -10.44 -5.11
N ALA A 26 3.92 -9.52 -4.25
CA ALA A 26 4.94 -8.54 -4.60
C ALA A 26 6.26 -9.20 -5.03
N LEU A 27 6.72 -10.24 -4.31
CA LEU A 27 7.92 -11.01 -4.69
C LEU A 27 7.76 -11.70 -6.04
N ILE A 28 6.61 -12.32 -6.31
CA ILE A 28 6.33 -12.96 -7.59
C ILE A 28 6.37 -11.91 -8.72
N MET A 29 5.70 -10.77 -8.53
CA MET A 29 5.67 -9.70 -9.53
C MET A 29 7.07 -9.11 -9.80
N ALA A 30 7.92 -9.03 -8.77
CA ALA A 30 9.27 -8.48 -8.89
C ALA A 30 10.28 -9.45 -9.53
N ASN A 31 10.06 -10.77 -9.48
CA ASN A 31 11.01 -11.79 -9.95
C ASN A 31 10.57 -12.51 -11.25
N THR A 32 9.44 -12.13 -11.84
CA THR A 32 8.91 -12.72 -13.08
C THR A 32 9.06 -11.73 -14.26
N PRO A 33 8.78 -12.14 -15.52
CA PRO A 33 8.78 -11.21 -16.66
C PRO A 33 7.85 -9.99 -16.50
N ALA A 34 6.92 -10.03 -15.55
CA ALA A 34 6.08 -8.90 -15.15
C ALA A 34 6.84 -7.79 -14.43
N GLN A 35 8.11 -8.00 -14.04
CA GLN A 35 8.95 -7.02 -13.34
C GLN A 35 9.01 -5.67 -14.06
N GLY A 36 9.14 -5.67 -15.39
CA GLY A 36 9.20 -4.43 -16.17
C GLY A 36 7.91 -3.61 -16.06
N ILE A 37 6.75 -4.27 -16.11
CA ILE A 37 5.43 -3.63 -15.96
C ILE A 37 5.26 -3.13 -14.51
N TYR A 38 5.63 -3.96 -13.54
CA TYR A 38 5.56 -3.62 -12.12
C TYR A 38 6.42 -2.39 -11.78
N GLN A 39 7.66 -2.37 -12.25
CA GLN A 39 8.57 -1.26 -12.02
C GLN A 39 8.15 0.01 -12.77
N ALA A 40 7.66 -0.12 -14.01
CA ALA A 40 7.13 1.02 -14.77
C ALA A 40 5.90 1.63 -14.10
N PHE A 41 5.01 0.79 -13.55
CA PHE A 41 3.85 1.25 -12.78
C PHE A 41 4.27 2.00 -11.51
N LEU A 42 5.19 1.44 -10.72
CA LEU A 42 5.69 2.09 -9.51
C LEU A 42 6.47 3.39 -9.79
N ASN A 43 7.18 3.45 -10.91
CA ASN A 43 7.95 4.62 -11.32
C ASN A 43 7.14 5.65 -12.12
N LEU A 44 5.83 5.43 -12.31
CA LEU A 44 4.98 6.34 -13.07
C LEU A 44 5.10 7.76 -12.49
N PRO A 45 5.50 8.77 -13.28
CA PRO A 45 5.64 10.13 -12.79
C PRO A 45 4.26 10.70 -12.51
N VAL A 46 3.97 11.00 -11.24
CA VAL A 46 2.72 11.61 -10.81
C VAL A 46 3.01 13.01 -10.30
N MET A 47 2.41 13.99 -10.97
CA MET A 47 2.56 15.40 -10.64
C MET A 47 1.22 15.99 -10.23
N VAL A 48 1.23 16.68 -9.09
CA VAL A 48 0.12 17.52 -8.64
C VAL A 48 0.60 18.96 -8.66
N LYS A 49 -0.10 19.81 -9.40
CA LYS A 49 0.18 21.25 -9.53
C LYS A 49 -1.01 22.06 -9.06
N ILE A 50 -0.78 22.98 -8.12
CA ILE A 50 -1.77 23.93 -7.63
C ILE A 50 -1.12 25.32 -7.67
N ALA A 51 -1.52 26.14 -8.64
CA ALA A 51 -0.90 27.45 -8.94
C ALA A 51 0.62 27.35 -9.11
N SER A 52 1.40 27.89 -8.17
CA SER A 52 2.87 27.84 -8.13
C SER A 52 3.45 26.63 -7.38
N LEU A 53 2.62 25.86 -6.68
CA LEU A 53 3.04 24.66 -5.99
C LEU A 53 3.09 23.51 -7.00
N GLU A 54 4.29 22.97 -7.23
CA GLU A 54 4.52 21.82 -8.09
C GLU A 54 5.17 20.70 -7.29
N ILE A 55 4.47 19.56 -7.18
CA ILE A 55 5.01 18.37 -6.54
C ILE A 55 4.98 17.25 -7.59
N ALA A 56 6.16 16.95 -8.12
CA ALA A 56 6.38 15.83 -9.03
C ALA A 56 7.15 14.73 -8.30
N LYS A 57 6.52 13.56 -8.13
CA LYS A 57 7.14 12.40 -7.50
C LYS A 57 6.71 11.12 -8.23
N PRO A 58 7.54 10.07 -8.24
CA PRO A 58 7.11 8.74 -8.67
C PRO A 58 5.91 8.24 -7.87
N LEU A 59 5.04 7.46 -8.50
CA LEU A 59 3.84 6.88 -7.88
C LEU A 59 4.16 6.14 -6.57
N LEU A 60 5.28 5.40 -6.53
CA LEU A 60 5.74 4.70 -5.33
C LEU A 60 5.88 5.64 -4.11
N LEU A 61 6.42 6.84 -4.30
CA LEU A 61 6.56 7.81 -3.20
C LEU A 61 5.21 8.34 -2.72
N TRP A 62 4.27 8.60 -3.65
CA TRP A 62 2.91 8.98 -3.28
C TRP A 62 2.20 7.89 -2.47
N ILE A 63 2.33 6.63 -2.89
CA ILE A 63 1.75 5.48 -2.17
C ILE A 63 2.36 5.39 -0.77
N ASN A 64 3.68 5.46 -0.65
CA ASN A 64 4.37 5.37 0.64
C ASN A 64 3.98 6.52 1.57
N ASP A 65 4.06 7.77 1.11
CA ASP A 65 3.72 8.94 1.91
C ASP A 65 2.25 8.88 2.37
N GLY A 66 1.33 8.50 1.48
CA GLY A 66 -0.10 8.41 1.78
C GLY A 66 -0.46 7.27 2.74
N LEU A 67 0.01 6.04 2.47
CA LEU A 67 -0.29 4.89 3.31
C LEU A 67 0.38 4.99 4.69
N MET A 68 1.61 5.49 4.75
CA MET A 68 2.31 5.70 6.02
C MET A 68 1.64 6.79 6.85
N ALA A 69 1.10 7.85 6.24
CA ALA A 69 0.33 8.86 6.96
C ALA A 69 -0.89 8.25 7.67
N ILE A 70 -1.63 7.35 7.02
CA ILE A 70 -2.77 6.64 7.63
C ILE A 70 -2.28 5.70 8.73
N PHE A 71 -1.22 4.93 8.47
CA PHE A 71 -0.63 4.02 9.46
C PHE A 71 -0.21 4.76 10.74
N PHE A 72 0.58 5.82 10.61
CA PHE A 72 1.03 6.61 11.75
C PHE A 72 -0.09 7.38 12.44
N LEU A 73 -1.14 7.78 11.73
CA LEU A 73 -2.33 8.35 12.36
C LEU A 73 -2.97 7.35 13.33
N VAL A 74 -3.18 6.11 12.89
CA VAL A 74 -3.76 5.06 13.74
C VAL A 74 -2.84 4.73 14.91
N VAL A 75 -1.54 4.55 14.65
CA VAL A 75 -0.54 4.32 15.70
C VAL A 75 -0.52 5.45 16.71
N GLY A 76 -0.54 6.71 16.25
CA GLY A 76 -0.54 7.88 17.13
C GLY A 76 -1.78 7.98 18.01
N LEU A 77 -2.95 7.57 17.50
CA LEU A 77 -4.19 7.49 18.29
C LEU A 77 -4.10 6.39 19.34
N GLU A 78 -3.53 5.23 19.01
CA GLU A 78 -3.39 4.11 19.95
C GLU A 78 -2.34 4.39 21.03
N VAL A 79 -1.23 5.05 20.69
CA VAL A 79 -0.19 5.45 21.68
C VAL A 79 -0.73 6.45 22.71
N LYS A 80 -1.71 7.28 22.33
CA LYS A 80 -2.34 8.25 23.22
C LYS A 80 -3.36 7.61 24.17
N ARG A 81 -3.89 6.43 23.82
CA ARG A 81 -4.93 5.72 24.57
C ARG A 81 -4.35 5.04 25.80
#